data_AF-A0A5J5CZ77-F1
#
_entry.id   AF-A0A5J5CZ77-F1
#
_cell.length_a   1.000
_cell.length_b   1.000
_cell.length_c   1.000
_cell.angle_alpha   90.00
_cell.angle_beta   90.00
_cell.angle_gamma   90.00
#
_symmetry.space_group_name_H-M   'P 1'
#
loop_
_entity.id
_entity.type
_entity.pdbx_description
1 polymer ?
#
loop_
_entity_poly.entity_id
_entity_poly.type
_entity_poly.pdbx_seq_one_letter_code
_entity_poly.pdbx_strand_id
1 'polypeptide(L)'
;MLLACGIAEQNVNVTPACPCLRGWLDGWWVFIYEKGYQSTDTAISSVFTKMKGVGYTNIKGSERVWDVADYVFPPQGDSSFVVMTNYIITEGQKMGKCPELDGKHNCSSNADCEGGSFKRTGHGQMTGVCLNTTKTCEVLAWCPIEDDVMIPDPPMLMSAENYTLFIKNSVTFPTFGVSRSNLVENIDNSYINKCLYDPTHAPLCPIFRLGDIVKLSGFKFETIARVGGAIGIVVDWTCNLDVDIKHCKPKYTFHGLYGNAAETDQARASVGYNFRYAKHYMEDKEQKRTLLKVFGIRFDIIVQSLARKFDIIPTLTAIGSGVGIFGVATVVCDLVLLYLLPKREFYKNMKFKYTDSHVQDPDSEACSTETEVCKK
;
A
#
# COMPACT_ATOMS: atom_id res chain seq x y z
N MET A 1 -47.08 6.19 -5.01
CA MET A 1 -47.88 6.82 -6.08
C MET A 1 -47.54 6.10 -7.37
N LEU A 2 -48.26 5.01 -7.63
CA LEU A 2 -47.94 3.96 -8.60
C LEU A 2 -48.93 3.96 -9.79
N LEU A 3 -49.53 5.12 -10.08
CA LEU A 3 -50.60 5.24 -11.05
C LEU A 3 -50.42 6.53 -11.86
N ALA A 4 -49.92 6.37 -13.08
CA ALA A 4 -50.35 7.11 -14.27
C ALA A 4 -49.37 6.82 -15.44
N CYS A 5 -49.39 5.59 -15.96
CA CYS A 5 -48.90 5.34 -17.31
C CYS A 5 -49.84 4.34 -17.99
N GLY A 6 -50.78 4.89 -18.74
CA GLY A 6 -51.92 4.26 -19.39
C GLY A 6 -52.97 5.34 -19.47
N ILE A 7 -53.25 5.96 -20.62
CA ILE A 7 -53.83 5.38 -21.83
C ILE A 7 -53.51 6.31 -23.00
N ALA A 8 -53.05 5.75 -24.13
CA ALA A 8 -53.37 6.21 -25.48
C ALA A 8 -52.83 5.19 -26.50
N GLU A 9 -53.62 4.14 -26.75
CA GLU A 9 -53.48 3.34 -27.97
C GLU A 9 -53.89 4.20 -29.17
N GLN A 10 -52.92 4.59 -30.00
CA GLN A 10 -53.09 4.75 -31.44
C GLN A 10 -51.71 4.81 -32.12
N ASN A 11 -51.32 3.69 -32.74
CA ASN A 11 -50.35 3.52 -33.83
C ASN A 11 -49.24 4.58 -33.99
N VAL A 12 -48.19 4.52 -33.16
CA VAL A 12 -46.82 4.91 -33.55
C VAL A 12 -45.85 4.04 -32.73
N ASN A 13 -44.90 3.39 -33.40
CA ASN A 13 -43.74 2.73 -32.78
C ASN A 13 -43.00 3.74 -31.89
N VAL A 14 -43.17 3.66 -30.58
CA VAL A 14 -42.35 4.41 -29.61
C VAL A 14 -41.61 3.40 -28.76
N THR A 15 -40.32 3.26 -29.04
CA THR A 15 -39.34 2.63 -28.15
C THR A 15 -39.47 3.25 -26.75
N PRO A 16 -39.63 2.47 -25.67
CA PRO A 16 -39.72 3.01 -24.32
C PRO A 16 -38.31 3.30 -23.81
N ALA A 17 -37.74 4.43 -24.19
CA ALA A 17 -36.56 4.96 -23.50
C ALA A 17 -37.03 5.71 -22.25
N CYS A 18 -37.41 4.99 -21.19
CA CYS A 18 -37.73 5.59 -19.89
C CYS A 18 -36.44 6.10 -19.23
N PRO A 19 -36.22 7.42 -19.06
CA PRO A 19 -35.10 7.94 -18.29
C PRO A 19 -35.22 7.62 -16.79
N CYS A 20 -36.45 7.38 -16.30
CA CYS A 20 -36.72 6.95 -14.93
C CYS A 20 -36.12 5.57 -14.60
N LEU A 21 -35.98 4.66 -15.58
CA LEU A 21 -35.35 3.36 -15.36
C LEU A 21 -33.84 3.50 -15.15
N ARG A 22 -33.20 4.50 -15.79
CA ARG A 22 -31.76 4.76 -15.67
C ARG A 22 -31.40 5.42 -14.33
N GLY A 23 -32.20 6.36 -13.85
CA GLY A 23 -32.03 6.92 -12.50
C GLY A 23 -32.27 5.91 -11.37
N TRP A 24 -33.17 4.94 -11.57
CA TRP A 24 -33.32 3.79 -10.67
C TRP A 24 -32.09 2.87 -10.68
N LEU A 25 -31.50 2.63 -11.85
CA LEU A 25 -30.27 1.84 -11.98
C LEU A 25 -29.09 2.52 -11.28
N ASP A 26 -28.96 3.84 -11.37
CA ASP A 26 -27.88 4.61 -10.72
C ASP A 26 -28.07 4.62 -9.18
N GLY A 27 -29.30 4.82 -8.69
CA GLY A 27 -29.61 4.73 -7.27
C GLY A 27 -29.41 3.33 -6.69
N TRP A 28 -29.81 2.28 -7.42
CA TRP A 28 -29.55 0.89 -7.06
C TRP A 28 -28.07 0.54 -7.10
N TRP A 29 -27.31 1.08 -8.06
CA TRP A 29 -25.87 0.91 -8.12
C TRP A 29 -25.18 1.52 -6.90
N VAL A 30 -25.48 2.76 -6.56
CA VAL A 30 -24.90 3.42 -5.37
C VAL A 30 -25.32 2.72 -4.08
N PHE A 31 -26.56 2.26 -3.99
CA PHE A 31 -27.05 1.61 -2.78
C PHE A 31 -26.53 0.18 -2.61
N ILE A 32 -26.53 -0.64 -3.67
CA ILE A 32 -26.20 -2.07 -3.60
C ILE A 32 -24.74 -2.32 -3.93
N TYR A 33 -24.21 -1.75 -5.02
CA TYR A 33 -22.85 -2.02 -5.48
C TYR A 33 -21.82 -1.27 -4.64
N GLU A 34 -22.00 0.04 -4.45
CA GLU A 34 -21.11 0.85 -3.61
C GLU A 34 -21.37 0.64 -2.10
N LYS A 35 -22.51 0.03 -1.75
CA LYS A 35 -23.00 -0.17 -0.37
C LYS A 35 -23.15 1.15 0.39
N GLY A 36 -23.76 2.15 -0.24
CA GLY A 36 -23.99 3.48 0.35
C GLY A 36 -24.82 3.51 1.64
N TYR A 37 -25.38 2.38 2.08
CA TYR A 37 -26.07 2.23 3.37
C TYR A 37 -25.11 1.93 4.54
N GLN A 38 -23.83 1.68 4.28
CA GLN A 38 -22.84 1.36 5.30
C GLN A 38 -21.95 2.56 5.59
N SER A 39 -21.66 2.80 6.87
CA SER A 39 -20.53 3.61 7.28
C SER A 39 -19.23 2.80 7.20
N THR A 40 -18.12 3.49 6.99
CA THR A 40 -16.79 2.88 6.82
C THR A 40 -15.85 3.31 7.93
N ASP A 41 -15.01 2.40 8.41
CA ASP A 41 -13.94 2.68 9.38
C ASP A 41 -12.63 2.05 8.95
N THR A 42 -11.53 2.74 9.24
CA THR A 42 -10.16 2.26 9.01
C THR A 42 -9.56 1.86 10.34
N ALA A 43 -8.98 0.67 10.43
CA ALA A 43 -8.46 0.19 11.69
C ALA A 43 -7.14 0.87 12.07
N ILE A 44 -6.94 1.00 13.38
CA ILE A 44 -5.62 1.18 13.97
C ILE A 44 -5.00 -0.21 14.09
N SER A 45 -3.82 -0.40 13.51
CA SER A 45 -3.15 -1.70 13.47
C SER A 45 -1.87 -1.72 14.30
N SER A 46 -1.52 -2.91 14.80
CA SER A 46 -0.26 -3.21 15.45
C SER A 46 0.27 -4.54 14.93
N VAL A 47 1.56 -4.58 14.61
CA VAL A 47 2.23 -5.76 14.05
C VAL A 47 3.43 -6.09 14.93
N PHE A 48 3.58 -7.37 15.24
CA PHE A 48 4.74 -7.92 15.89
C PHE A 48 5.26 -9.08 15.05
N THR A 49 6.57 -9.08 14.82
CA THR A 49 7.23 -10.11 14.04
C THR A 49 8.20 -10.89 14.91
N LYS A 50 8.26 -12.20 14.69
CA LYS A 50 9.24 -13.06 15.35
C LYS A 50 9.80 -14.06 14.34
N MET A 51 11.09 -13.96 14.12
CA MET A 51 11.82 -14.90 13.29
C MET A 51 12.31 -16.09 14.12
N LYS A 52 12.41 -17.26 13.47
CA LYS A 52 13.12 -18.44 13.98
C LYS A 52 13.89 -19.08 12.83
N GLY A 53 15.08 -19.56 13.15
CA GLY A 53 16.00 -20.15 12.19
C GLY A 53 17.41 -20.13 12.78
N VAL A 54 18.22 -21.07 12.33
CA VAL A 54 19.65 -21.11 12.67
C VAL A 54 20.40 -21.40 11.38
N GLY A 55 21.44 -20.60 11.12
CA GLY A 55 22.37 -20.80 10.02
C GLY A 55 23.71 -21.26 10.54
N TYR A 56 24.42 -22.03 9.74
CA TYR A 56 25.79 -22.44 10.01
C TYR A 56 26.65 -22.07 8.80
N THR A 57 27.78 -21.42 9.04
CA THR A 57 28.78 -21.14 8.00
C THR A 57 30.16 -21.58 8.48
N ASN A 58 30.95 -22.14 7.56
CA ASN A 58 32.35 -22.49 7.78
C ASN A 58 33.18 -21.77 6.73
N ILE A 59 33.83 -20.68 7.12
CA ILE A 59 34.63 -19.84 6.21
C ILE A 59 36.07 -19.90 6.67
N LYS A 60 36.95 -20.43 5.80
CA LYS A 60 38.41 -20.54 6.05
C LYS A 60 38.74 -21.24 7.38
N GLY A 61 37.94 -22.21 7.81
CA GLY A 61 38.12 -22.95 9.06
C GLY A 61 37.51 -22.29 10.31
N SER A 62 36.93 -21.10 10.16
CA SER A 62 36.15 -20.45 11.22
C SER A 62 34.69 -20.89 11.13
N GLU A 63 34.27 -21.73 12.07
CA GLU A 63 32.89 -22.15 12.23
C GLU A 63 32.08 -21.06 12.95
N ARG A 64 30.93 -20.69 12.38
CA ARG A 64 30.04 -19.71 12.99
C ARG A 64 28.58 -20.14 12.86
N VAL A 65 27.87 -19.99 13.97
CA VAL A 65 26.42 -20.14 14.04
C VAL A 65 25.77 -18.77 13.98
N TRP A 66 24.72 -18.65 13.18
CA TRP A 66 23.94 -17.43 12.99
C TRP A 66 22.54 -17.66 13.54
N ASP A 67 22.16 -16.87 14.54
CA ASP A 67 20.83 -16.89 15.12
C ASP A 67 20.05 -15.61 14.80
N VAL A 68 18.82 -15.53 15.31
CA VAL A 68 17.90 -14.42 15.07
C VAL A 68 18.50 -13.06 15.46
N ALA A 69 19.35 -13.01 16.49
CA ALA A 69 19.95 -11.76 16.94
C ALA A 69 21.07 -11.27 16.00
N ASP A 70 21.67 -12.16 15.21
CA ASP A 70 22.72 -11.80 14.26
C ASP A 70 22.20 -11.45 12.87
N TYR A 71 21.12 -12.10 12.38
CA TYR A 71 20.67 -11.94 10.99
C TYR A 71 19.41 -11.09 10.81
N VAL A 72 18.72 -10.66 11.87
CA VAL A 72 17.49 -9.83 11.77
C VAL A 72 17.74 -8.40 12.22
N PHE A 73 17.36 -7.43 11.38
CA PHE A 73 17.57 -6.00 11.63
C PHE A 73 16.32 -5.17 11.32
N PRO A 74 15.87 -4.25 12.20
CA PRO A 74 16.22 -4.16 13.61
C PRO A 74 15.67 -5.36 14.41
N PRO A 75 16.26 -5.70 15.57
CA PRO A 75 15.82 -6.85 16.36
C PRO A 75 14.49 -6.62 17.12
N GLN A 76 13.94 -5.41 17.08
CA GLN A 76 12.76 -5.02 17.85
C GLN A 76 11.45 -5.66 17.35
N GLY A 77 11.44 -6.20 16.12
CA GLY A 77 10.27 -6.90 15.58
C GLY A 77 9.15 -5.95 15.11
N ASP A 78 9.54 -4.87 14.43
CA ASP A 78 8.62 -3.91 13.81
C ASP A 78 8.00 -4.47 12.51
N SER A 79 7.09 -3.71 11.92
CA SER A 79 6.47 -3.91 10.61
C SER A 79 7.46 -3.93 9.45
N SER A 80 8.66 -3.35 9.61
CA SER A 80 9.73 -3.35 8.61
C SER A 80 11.01 -3.94 9.21
N PHE A 81 11.52 -5.01 8.61
CA PHE A 81 12.75 -5.66 9.06
C PHE A 81 13.48 -6.31 7.89
N VAL A 82 14.77 -6.57 8.08
CA VAL A 82 15.68 -7.15 7.10
C VAL A 82 16.18 -8.48 7.64
N VAL A 83 16.16 -9.49 6.78
CA VAL A 83 16.80 -10.78 7.02
C VAL A 83 18.06 -10.85 6.17
N MET A 84 19.21 -10.96 6.83
CA MET A 84 20.51 -11.16 6.19
C MET A 84 20.56 -12.54 5.53
N THR A 85 20.97 -12.56 4.26
CA THR A 85 21.07 -13.76 3.43
C THR A 85 22.47 -13.93 2.83
N ASN A 86 23.19 -12.83 2.66
CA ASN A 86 24.59 -12.84 2.28
C ASN A 86 25.32 -11.69 2.99
N TYR A 87 26.64 -11.83 3.17
CA TYR A 87 27.42 -10.82 3.89
C TYR A 87 28.88 -10.82 3.44
N ILE A 88 29.53 -9.68 3.63
CA ILE A 88 30.99 -9.53 3.55
C ILE A 88 31.46 -9.00 4.91
N ILE A 89 32.40 -9.70 5.53
CA ILE A 89 32.96 -9.34 6.84
C ILE A 89 34.41 -8.90 6.64
N THR A 90 34.76 -7.73 7.18
CA THR A 90 36.13 -7.25 7.31
C THR A 90 36.47 -7.14 8.79
N GLU A 91 37.23 -8.10 9.30
CA GLU A 91 37.62 -8.18 10.71
C GLU A 91 38.90 -7.37 11.00
N GLY A 92 39.08 -6.99 12.27
CA GLY A 92 40.32 -6.37 12.73
C GLY A 92 40.58 -4.97 12.16
N GLN A 93 39.56 -4.26 11.68
CA GLN A 93 39.77 -2.91 11.17
C GLN A 93 40.24 -1.98 12.29
N LYS A 94 41.35 -1.29 12.07
CA LYS A 94 41.87 -0.24 12.96
C LYS A 94 42.12 1.04 12.20
N MET A 95 42.08 2.17 12.89
CA MET A 95 42.40 3.45 12.26
C MET A 95 43.88 3.47 11.87
N GLY A 96 44.17 3.70 10.60
CA GLY A 96 45.53 3.66 10.08
C GLY A 96 45.63 4.11 8.64
N LYS A 97 46.82 3.96 8.06
CA LYS A 97 47.09 4.26 6.66
C LYS A 97 47.18 2.96 5.86
N CYS A 98 46.44 2.87 4.77
CA CYS A 98 46.46 1.70 3.88
C CYS A 98 46.14 2.11 2.44
N PRO A 99 46.53 1.29 1.44
CA PRO A 99 46.09 1.48 0.06
C PRO A 99 44.58 1.42 -0.05
N GLU A 100 44.02 2.30 -0.88
CA GLU A 100 42.65 2.21 -1.36
C GLU A 100 42.47 1.01 -2.31
N LEU A 101 41.23 0.53 -2.47
CA LEU A 101 40.93 -0.59 -3.37
C LEU A 101 41.18 -0.24 -4.85
N ASP A 102 41.59 -1.27 -5.60
CA ASP A 102 41.79 -1.20 -7.04
C ASP A 102 40.52 -0.73 -7.77
N GLY A 103 40.68 0.23 -8.68
CA GLY A 103 39.60 0.76 -9.53
C GLY A 103 38.82 1.94 -8.95
N LYS A 104 38.92 2.24 -7.64
CA LYS A 104 38.27 3.44 -7.06
C LYS A 104 39.21 4.66 -7.10
N HIS A 105 40.50 4.48 -6.87
CA HIS A 105 41.48 5.57 -6.74
C HIS A 105 42.86 5.18 -7.26
N ASN A 106 42.91 4.80 -8.54
CA ASN A 106 44.16 4.48 -9.20
C ASN A 106 45.01 5.75 -9.38
N CYS A 107 46.30 5.64 -9.13
CA CYS A 107 47.29 6.69 -9.29
C CYS A 107 48.50 6.15 -10.03
N SER A 108 49.17 7.01 -10.79
CA SER A 108 50.46 6.72 -11.43
C SER A 108 51.58 7.50 -10.75
N SER A 109 51.27 8.64 -10.13
CA SER A 109 52.21 9.48 -9.40
C SER A 109 51.57 10.03 -8.12
N ASN A 110 52.40 10.49 -7.18
CA ASN A 110 51.92 11.12 -5.95
C ASN A 110 51.07 12.39 -6.21
N ALA A 111 51.26 13.06 -7.36
CA ALA A 111 50.48 14.24 -7.70
C ALA A 111 49.00 13.93 -7.99
N ASP A 112 48.67 12.68 -8.32
CA ASP A 112 47.29 12.24 -8.56
C ASP A 112 46.49 12.10 -7.26
N CYS A 113 47.19 12.01 -6.12
CA CYS A 113 46.61 11.90 -4.80
C CYS A 113 46.71 13.27 -4.11
N GLU A 114 45.61 14.00 -4.05
CA GLU A 114 45.58 15.29 -3.35
C GLU A 114 45.47 15.05 -1.84
N GLY A 115 46.54 15.34 -1.09
CA GLY A 115 46.58 15.17 0.36
C GLY A 115 45.52 16.01 1.07
N GLY A 116 44.82 15.40 2.02
CA GLY A 116 43.75 16.05 2.79
C GLY A 116 42.38 16.04 2.10
N SER A 117 42.31 15.64 0.83
CA SER A 117 41.04 15.50 0.11
C SER A 117 40.32 14.20 0.46
N PHE A 118 39.00 14.18 0.26
CA PHE A 118 38.18 12.97 0.31
C PHE A 118 37.32 12.90 -0.96
N LYS A 119 37.15 11.72 -1.53
CA LYS A 119 36.22 11.50 -2.64
C LYS A 119 34.95 10.84 -2.12
N ARG A 120 33.80 11.12 -2.76
CA ARG A 120 32.50 10.55 -2.40
C ARG A 120 32.46 9.02 -2.43
N THR A 121 33.26 8.40 -3.29
CA THR A 121 33.39 6.94 -3.44
C THR A 121 34.56 6.34 -2.66
N GLY A 122 35.37 7.16 -1.99
CA GLY A 122 36.52 6.72 -1.20
C GLY A 122 36.13 6.34 0.23
N HIS A 123 36.95 5.51 0.87
CA HIS A 123 36.68 5.03 2.24
C HIS A 123 37.31 5.91 3.32
N GLY A 124 38.17 6.85 2.94
CA GLY A 124 38.86 7.75 3.87
C GLY A 124 39.49 8.97 3.21
N GLN A 125 40.31 9.67 3.97
CA GLN A 125 41.01 10.88 3.54
C GLN A 125 42.34 10.51 2.89
N MET A 126 42.65 11.07 1.72
CA MET A 126 43.90 10.81 1.02
C MET A 126 45.09 11.43 1.75
N THR A 127 46.21 10.70 1.85
CA THR A 127 47.45 11.21 2.47
C THR A 127 48.33 11.98 1.48
N GLY A 128 48.10 11.79 0.18
CA GLY A 128 48.90 12.39 -0.90
C GLY A 128 50.03 11.50 -1.42
N VAL A 129 50.06 10.23 -1.01
CA VAL A 129 51.05 9.24 -1.45
C VAL A 129 50.38 8.21 -2.36
N CYS A 130 51.00 7.93 -3.51
CA CYS A 130 50.62 6.85 -4.40
C CYS A 130 51.47 5.61 -4.10
N LEU A 131 50.83 4.47 -3.84
CA LEU A 131 51.53 3.22 -3.54
C LEU A 131 51.84 2.47 -4.83
N ASN A 132 53.13 2.24 -5.12
CA ASN A 132 53.58 1.60 -6.36
C ASN A 132 53.14 0.14 -6.51
N THR A 133 52.86 -0.58 -5.41
CA THR A 133 52.48 -1.99 -5.42
C THR A 133 51.05 -2.22 -5.91
N THR A 134 50.10 -1.41 -5.43
CA THR A 134 48.68 -1.47 -5.80
C THR A 134 48.31 -0.44 -6.87
N LYS A 135 49.19 0.54 -7.12
CA LYS A 135 48.91 1.73 -7.95
C LYS A 135 47.65 2.47 -7.48
N THR A 136 47.41 2.49 -6.18
CA THR A 136 46.30 3.19 -5.55
C THR A 136 46.78 4.21 -4.53
N CYS A 137 45.99 5.26 -4.33
CA CYS A 137 46.30 6.28 -3.33
C CYS A 137 46.24 5.68 -1.92
N GLU A 138 47.19 6.09 -1.06
CA GLU A 138 47.14 5.81 0.37
C GLU A 138 46.07 6.71 1.03
N VAL A 139 45.23 6.09 1.87
CA VAL A 139 44.17 6.78 2.62
C VAL A 139 44.31 6.53 4.11
N LEU A 140 43.98 7.55 4.90
CA LEU A 140 43.75 7.46 6.33
C LEU A 140 42.30 7.01 6.57
N ALA A 141 42.12 5.75 6.94
CA ALA A 141 40.83 5.09 7.04
C ALA A 141 40.83 3.95 8.09
N TRP A 142 39.73 3.22 8.16
CA TRP A 142 39.66 1.95 8.86
C TRP A 142 40.30 0.86 7.99
N CYS A 143 41.50 0.43 8.38
CA CYS A 143 42.34 -0.49 7.65
C CYS A 143 42.33 -1.89 8.27
N PRO A 144 42.26 -2.98 7.49
CA PRO A 144 42.20 -3.00 6.03
C PRO A 144 40.84 -2.55 5.49
N ILE A 145 40.83 -1.99 4.28
CA ILE A 145 39.60 -1.53 3.62
C ILE A 145 38.77 -2.74 3.19
N GLU A 146 37.45 -2.59 3.24
CA GLU A 146 36.49 -3.61 2.80
C GLU A 146 36.65 -3.89 1.30
N ASP A 147 36.96 -5.13 0.94
CA ASP A 147 36.91 -5.57 -0.45
C ASP A 147 35.47 -5.92 -0.84
N ASP A 148 34.87 -5.09 -1.70
CA ASP A 148 33.51 -5.29 -2.22
C ASP A 148 33.45 -5.69 -3.70
N VAL A 149 34.58 -6.11 -4.29
CA VAL A 149 34.66 -6.50 -5.70
C VAL A 149 33.93 -7.82 -5.96
N MET A 150 34.08 -8.80 -5.06
CA MET A 150 33.47 -10.12 -5.21
C MET A 150 32.38 -10.36 -4.16
N ILE A 151 31.12 -10.29 -4.58
CA ILE A 151 29.99 -10.75 -3.76
C ILE A 151 30.01 -12.28 -3.76
N PRO A 152 30.01 -12.94 -2.58
CA PRO A 152 30.03 -14.39 -2.49
C PRO A 152 28.87 -15.03 -3.27
N ASP A 153 29.20 -16.06 -4.05
CA ASP A 153 28.27 -16.85 -4.88
C ASP A 153 28.69 -18.33 -4.82
N PRO A 154 27.88 -19.24 -4.23
CA PRO A 154 26.52 -19.05 -3.73
C PRO A 154 26.42 -18.16 -2.48
N PRO A 155 25.21 -17.63 -2.15
CA PRO A 155 24.97 -16.86 -0.93
C PRO A 155 25.41 -17.59 0.34
N MET A 156 25.99 -16.87 1.31
CA MET A 156 26.53 -17.50 2.53
C MET A 156 25.44 -18.16 3.40
N LEU A 157 24.22 -17.62 3.46
CA LEU A 157 23.14 -18.12 4.31
C LEU A 157 21.99 -18.70 3.49
N MET A 158 22.27 -19.73 2.67
CA MET A 158 21.22 -20.46 1.95
C MET A 158 20.20 -21.13 2.88
N SER A 159 20.59 -21.45 4.13
CA SER A 159 19.68 -21.95 5.16
C SER A 159 18.51 -21.03 5.46
N ALA A 160 18.62 -19.74 5.12
CA ALA A 160 17.58 -18.75 5.33
C ALA A 160 16.27 -19.08 4.58
N GLU A 161 16.32 -19.87 3.51
CA GLU A 161 15.11 -20.34 2.80
C GLU A 161 14.15 -21.11 3.72
N ASN A 162 14.70 -21.80 4.73
CA ASN A 162 13.96 -22.61 5.68
C ASN A 162 13.60 -21.88 6.98
N TYR A 163 13.94 -20.59 7.10
CA TYR A 163 13.57 -19.83 8.28
C TYR A 163 12.08 -19.56 8.30
N THR A 164 11.53 -19.47 9.50
CA THR A 164 10.12 -19.23 9.72
C THR A 164 9.90 -17.86 10.32
N LEU A 165 8.98 -17.10 9.73
CA LEU A 165 8.48 -15.81 10.20
C LEU A 165 7.11 -16.03 10.85
N PHE A 166 7.00 -15.66 12.11
CA PHE A 166 5.71 -15.55 12.79
C PHE A 166 5.25 -14.09 12.79
N ILE A 167 4.06 -13.84 12.26
CA ILE A 167 3.43 -12.52 12.23
C ILE A 167 2.24 -12.53 13.19
N LYS A 168 2.27 -11.66 14.20
CA LYS A 168 1.11 -11.37 15.04
C LYS A 168 0.61 -9.98 14.67
N ASN A 169 -0.63 -9.91 14.22
CA ASN A 169 -1.27 -8.66 13.85
C ASN A 169 -2.58 -8.49 14.63
N SER A 170 -2.80 -7.28 15.12
CA SER A 170 -4.03 -6.86 15.79
C SER A 170 -4.54 -5.60 15.11
N VAL A 171 -5.84 -5.53 14.90
CA VAL A 171 -6.54 -4.40 14.30
C VAL A 171 -7.72 -4.01 15.18
N THR A 172 -7.91 -2.71 15.37
CA THR A 172 -9.04 -2.16 16.14
C THR A 172 -9.75 -1.13 15.28
N PHE A 173 -11.05 -1.32 15.07
CA PHE A 173 -11.96 -0.39 14.41
C PHE A 173 -12.64 0.47 15.49
N PRO A 174 -12.09 1.66 15.83
CA PRO A 174 -12.54 2.45 16.96
C PRO A 174 -13.98 2.94 16.80
N THR A 175 -14.40 3.26 15.58
CA THR A 175 -15.76 3.76 15.30
C THR A 175 -16.82 2.71 15.63
N PHE A 176 -16.48 1.43 15.42
CA PHE A 176 -17.39 0.31 15.66
C PHE A 176 -17.14 -0.43 16.98
N GLY A 177 -16.06 -0.10 17.70
CA GLY A 177 -15.66 -0.77 18.94
C GLY A 177 -15.26 -2.24 18.75
N VAL A 178 -14.78 -2.62 17.55
CA VAL A 178 -14.44 -4.01 17.22
C VAL A 178 -12.93 -4.17 17.13
N SER A 179 -12.37 -5.08 17.93
CA SER A 179 -10.96 -5.47 17.88
C SER A 179 -10.81 -6.90 17.38
N ARG A 180 -9.87 -7.14 16.47
CA ARG A 180 -9.55 -8.45 15.92
C ARG A 180 -8.05 -8.69 15.90
N SER A 181 -7.68 -9.96 15.95
CA SER A 181 -6.30 -10.40 15.74
C SER A 181 -6.28 -11.55 14.75
N ASN A 182 -5.17 -11.71 14.04
CA ASN A 182 -4.98 -12.84 13.13
C ASN A 182 -4.95 -14.20 13.84
N LEU A 183 -4.73 -14.21 15.16
CA LEU A 183 -4.95 -15.38 16.02
C LEU A 183 -6.45 -15.53 16.31
N VAL A 184 -7.20 -15.99 15.31
CA VAL A 184 -8.66 -16.19 15.39
C VAL A 184 -9.02 -17.35 16.33
N GLU A 185 -10.30 -17.43 16.71
CA GLU A 185 -10.88 -18.33 17.75
C GLU A 185 -10.61 -19.85 17.60
N ASN A 186 -9.95 -20.30 16.53
CA ASN A 186 -9.58 -21.70 16.28
C ASN A 186 -8.05 -21.91 16.15
N ILE A 187 -7.24 -20.90 16.46
CA ILE A 187 -5.78 -20.94 16.36
C ILE A 187 -5.21 -21.13 17.76
N ASP A 188 -5.11 -22.39 18.17
CA ASP A 188 -4.52 -22.79 19.46
C ASP A 188 -3.00 -22.96 19.37
N ASN A 189 -2.32 -22.99 20.52
CA ASN A 189 -0.88 -23.28 20.59
C ASN A 189 -0.51 -24.61 19.92
N SER A 190 -1.38 -25.63 19.98
CA SER A 190 -1.18 -26.92 19.31
C SER A 190 -1.16 -26.79 17.78
N TYR A 191 -2.01 -25.93 17.23
CA TYR A 191 -2.06 -25.62 15.80
C TYR A 191 -0.86 -24.77 15.39
N ILE A 192 -0.54 -23.71 16.14
CA ILE A 192 0.61 -22.82 15.87
C ILE A 192 1.91 -23.62 15.83
N ASN A 193 2.11 -24.62 16.68
CA ASN A 193 3.33 -25.41 16.70
C ASN A 193 3.54 -26.30 15.46
N LYS A 194 2.50 -26.55 14.66
CA LYS A 194 2.53 -27.47 13.52
C LYS A 194 2.19 -26.81 12.19
N CYS A 195 1.49 -25.67 12.22
CA CYS A 195 1.00 -25.05 11.01
C CYS A 195 2.13 -24.38 10.24
N LEU A 196 2.04 -24.47 8.92
CA LEU A 196 2.78 -23.66 7.98
C LEU A 196 1.78 -23.04 7.02
N TYR A 197 1.92 -21.74 6.75
CA TYR A 197 1.03 -21.04 5.86
C TYR A 197 1.06 -21.65 4.46
N ASP A 198 -0.14 -21.93 3.94
CA ASP A 198 -0.37 -22.31 2.55
C ASP A 198 -1.65 -21.62 2.08
N PRO A 199 -1.67 -20.97 0.89
CA PRO A 199 -2.84 -20.25 0.40
C PRO A 199 -4.11 -21.11 0.28
N THR A 200 -3.96 -22.43 0.09
CA THR A 200 -5.07 -23.35 -0.15
C THR A 200 -5.40 -24.22 1.07
N HIS A 201 -4.39 -24.79 1.72
CA HIS A 201 -4.58 -25.75 2.82
C HIS A 201 -4.67 -25.08 4.20
N ALA A 202 -3.91 -24.00 4.42
CA ALA A 202 -3.78 -23.35 5.73
C ALA A 202 -3.66 -21.82 5.62
N PRO A 203 -4.67 -21.12 5.05
CA PRO A 203 -4.59 -19.68 4.75
C PRO A 203 -4.61 -18.78 5.99
N LEU A 204 -4.93 -19.33 7.17
CA LEU A 204 -4.99 -18.59 8.43
C LEU A 204 -3.76 -18.82 9.32
N CYS A 205 -2.80 -19.66 8.91
CA CYS A 205 -1.61 -19.89 9.72
C CYS A 205 -0.72 -18.62 9.74
N PRO A 206 -0.33 -18.13 10.92
CA PRO A 206 0.51 -16.92 11.05
C PRO A 206 2.02 -17.21 10.90
N ILE A 207 2.42 -18.45 10.59
CA ILE A 207 3.81 -18.88 10.41
C ILE A 207 4.08 -19.08 8.93
N PHE A 208 5.07 -18.37 8.42
CA PHE A 208 5.44 -18.36 7.02
C PHE A 208 6.89 -18.82 6.86
N ARG A 209 7.19 -19.65 5.88
CA ARG A 209 8.57 -19.99 5.52
C ARG A 209 9.09 -18.97 4.51
N LEU A 210 10.32 -18.49 4.69
CA LEU A 210 10.88 -17.43 3.84
C LEU A 210 10.95 -17.84 2.35
N GLY A 211 11.33 -19.08 2.05
CA GLY A 211 11.32 -19.59 0.66
C GLY A 211 9.94 -19.49 0.00
N ASP A 212 8.87 -19.79 0.74
CA ASP A 212 7.50 -19.73 0.23
C ASP A 212 7.06 -18.27 0.00
N ILE A 213 7.41 -17.36 0.91
CA ILE A 213 7.16 -15.92 0.72
C ILE A 213 7.83 -15.43 -0.56
N VAL A 214 9.12 -15.71 -0.74
CA VAL A 214 9.90 -15.27 -1.90
C VAL A 214 9.30 -15.82 -3.20
N LYS A 215 8.91 -17.10 -3.20
CA LYS A 215 8.26 -17.75 -4.35
C LYS A 215 6.89 -17.13 -4.67
N LEU A 216 6.07 -16.87 -3.65
CA LEU A 216 4.75 -16.24 -3.80
C LEU A 216 4.85 -14.78 -4.27
N SER A 217 5.93 -14.08 -3.94
CA SER A 217 6.24 -12.75 -4.46
C SER A 217 6.73 -12.73 -5.91
N GLY A 218 6.96 -13.90 -6.53
CA GLY A 218 7.45 -14.01 -7.91
C GLY A 218 8.98 -13.93 -8.05
N PHE A 219 9.74 -14.03 -6.96
CA PHE A 219 11.20 -14.01 -6.98
C PHE A 219 11.81 -15.41 -6.88
N LYS A 220 13.08 -15.53 -7.29
CA LYS A 220 13.92 -16.70 -7.05
C LYS A 220 14.80 -16.48 -5.83
N PHE A 221 14.79 -17.43 -4.89
CA PHE A 221 15.51 -17.30 -3.62
C PHE A 221 17.02 -17.09 -3.82
N GLU A 222 17.67 -17.88 -4.68
CA GLU A 222 19.11 -17.79 -4.95
C GLU A 222 19.54 -16.38 -5.43
N THR A 223 18.75 -15.78 -6.33
CA THR A 223 19.06 -14.47 -6.89
C THR A 223 18.88 -13.37 -5.85
N ILE A 224 17.74 -13.34 -5.15
CA ILE A 224 17.46 -12.31 -4.16
C ILE A 224 18.34 -12.45 -2.92
N ALA A 225 18.73 -13.67 -2.55
CA ALA A 225 19.66 -13.92 -1.44
C ALA A 225 21.08 -13.39 -1.73
N ARG A 226 21.50 -13.36 -3.00
CA ARG A 226 22.82 -12.85 -3.39
C ARG A 226 22.90 -11.33 -3.30
N VAL A 227 21.95 -10.62 -3.91
CA VAL A 227 21.99 -9.15 -4.08
C VAL A 227 21.14 -8.40 -3.05
N GLY A 228 20.23 -9.10 -2.38
CA GLY A 228 19.18 -8.52 -1.55
C GLY A 228 18.00 -7.99 -2.37
N GLY A 229 16.90 -7.67 -1.69
CA GLY A 229 15.69 -7.12 -2.31
C GLY A 229 14.66 -6.70 -1.27
N ALA A 230 13.49 -6.27 -1.72
CA ALA A 230 12.38 -5.89 -0.84
C ALA A 230 11.10 -6.63 -1.23
N ILE A 231 10.40 -7.15 -0.23
CA ILE A 231 9.14 -7.88 -0.34
C ILE A 231 8.10 -7.24 0.57
N GLY A 232 6.92 -6.98 0.02
CA GLY A 232 5.75 -6.52 0.75
C GLY A 232 4.85 -7.69 1.13
N ILE A 233 4.51 -7.79 2.41
CA ILE A 233 3.51 -8.73 2.93
C ILE A 233 2.27 -7.92 3.28
N VAL A 234 1.22 -8.04 2.48
CA VAL A 234 -0.03 -7.31 2.73
C VAL A 234 -0.95 -8.18 3.56
N VAL A 235 -1.41 -7.63 4.68
CA VAL A 235 -2.43 -8.24 5.55
C VAL A 235 -3.71 -7.44 5.37
N ASP A 236 -4.66 -7.98 4.60
CA ASP A 236 -5.93 -7.34 4.28
C ASP A 236 -7.03 -7.74 5.28
N TRP A 237 -7.59 -6.73 5.93
CA TRP A 237 -8.74 -6.76 6.84
C TRP A 237 -9.92 -6.00 6.25
N THR A 238 -10.35 -6.41 5.06
CA THR A 238 -11.61 -5.95 4.48
C THR A 238 -12.77 -6.77 5.05
N CYS A 239 -13.55 -6.16 5.93
CA CYS A 239 -14.60 -6.83 6.70
C CYS A 239 -15.96 -6.15 6.57
N ASN A 240 -17.00 -6.98 6.44
CA ASN A 240 -18.39 -6.53 6.56
C ASN A 240 -18.93 -6.89 7.95
N LEU A 241 -19.10 -5.89 8.81
CA LEU A 241 -19.55 -6.04 10.19
C LEU A 241 -21.08 -6.14 10.34
N ASP A 242 -21.81 -6.15 9.22
CA ASP A 242 -23.24 -6.53 9.22
C ASP A 242 -23.42 -8.03 9.47
N VAL A 243 -22.39 -8.82 9.16
CA VAL A 243 -22.33 -10.26 9.40
C VAL A 243 -21.57 -10.51 10.70
N ASP A 244 -21.68 -11.73 11.22
CA ASP A 244 -20.92 -12.15 12.40
C ASP A 244 -19.42 -11.88 12.24
N ILE A 245 -18.83 -11.28 13.29
CA ILE A 245 -17.44 -10.84 13.39
C ILE A 245 -16.45 -11.98 13.08
N LYS A 246 -16.83 -13.25 13.27
CA LYS A 246 -16.00 -14.42 12.94
C LYS A 246 -15.64 -14.53 11.46
N HIS A 247 -16.42 -13.93 10.57
CA HIS A 247 -16.12 -13.88 9.14
C HIS A 247 -15.06 -12.83 8.79
N CYS A 248 -14.78 -11.90 9.70
CA CYS A 248 -13.67 -10.98 9.58
C CYS A 248 -12.36 -11.71 9.89
N LYS A 249 -11.67 -12.13 8.82
CA LYS A 249 -10.42 -12.89 8.84
C LYS A 249 -9.40 -12.21 7.92
N PRO A 250 -8.10 -12.26 8.26
CA PRO A 250 -7.07 -11.65 7.44
C PRO A 250 -6.87 -12.44 6.15
N LYS A 251 -6.55 -11.73 5.07
CA LYS A 251 -6.02 -12.33 3.84
C LYS A 251 -4.58 -11.86 3.64
N TYR A 252 -3.71 -12.80 3.28
CA TYR A 252 -2.29 -12.52 3.08
C TYR A 252 -1.97 -12.52 1.58
N THR A 253 -1.37 -11.43 1.09
CA THR A 253 -0.81 -11.37 -0.26
C THR A 253 0.65 -10.93 -0.21
N PHE A 254 1.43 -11.38 -1.19
CA PHE A 254 2.88 -11.17 -1.23
C PHE A 254 3.25 -10.50 -2.54
N HIS A 255 4.03 -9.42 -2.45
CA HIS A 255 4.41 -8.63 -3.61
C HIS A 255 5.92 -8.37 -3.60
N GLY A 256 6.57 -8.56 -4.75
CA GLY A 256 7.93 -8.09 -4.93
C GLY A 256 7.95 -6.57 -5.08
N LEU A 257 8.59 -5.85 -4.15
CA LEU A 257 8.65 -4.39 -4.18
C LEU A 257 9.89 -3.87 -4.90
N TYR A 258 11.02 -4.55 -4.75
CA TYR A 258 12.29 -4.13 -5.36
C TYR A 258 13.25 -5.31 -5.53
N GLY A 259 13.99 -5.33 -6.64
CA GLY A 259 14.98 -6.38 -6.96
C GLY A 259 14.50 -7.45 -7.94
N ASN A 260 13.49 -7.15 -8.76
CA ASN A 260 13.01 -8.11 -9.76
C ASN A 260 14.03 -8.31 -10.89
N ALA A 261 14.49 -9.56 -11.06
CA ALA A 261 15.37 -9.92 -12.16
C ALA A 261 14.67 -9.81 -13.54
N ALA A 262 13.33 -9.88 -13.57
CA ALA A 262 12.52 -9.76 -14.78
C ALA A 262 12.25 -8.31 -15.20
N GLU A 263 12.52 -7.32 -14.34
CA GLU A 263 12.42 -5.91 -14.71
C GLU A 263 13.68 -5.49 -15.48
N THR A 264 13.46 -5.24 -16.77
CA THR A 264 14.43 -4.73 -17.76
C THR A 264 14.59 -3.23 -17.71
N ASP A 265 14.09 -2.55 -16.68
CA ASP A 265 14.20 -1.10 -16.61
C ASP A 265 15.69 -0.70 -16.49
N GLN A 266 16.09 0.08 -17.50
CA GLN A 266 17.45 0.46 -17.88
C GLN A 266 18.14 1.39 -16.86
N ALA A 267 17.67 1.43 -15.62
CA ALA A 267 18.14 2.32 -14.55
C ALA A 267 18.74 1.53 -13.37
N ARG A 268 19.59 0.55 -13.64
CA ARG A 268 20.31 -0.22 -12.60
C ARG A 268 21.52 0.55 -12.05
N ALA A 269 21.30 1.71 -11.43
CA ALA A 269 22.36 2.40 -10.67
C ALA A 269 22.68 1.69 -9.34
N SER A 270 21.73 0.90 -8.83
CA SER A 270 21.91 0.00 -7.68
C SER A 270 21.05 -1.24 -7.94
N VAL A 271 21.63 -2.44 -7.80
CA VAL A 271 20.89 -3.71 -7.90
C VAL A 271 20.85 -4.33 -6.52
N GLY A 272 19.64 -4.54 -6.01
CA GLY A 272 19.40 -5.19 -4.72
C GLY A 272 19.50 -4.28 -3.50
N TYR A 273 19.41 -4.88 -2.32
CA TYR A 273 19.36 -4.18 -1.03
C TYR A 273 20.54 -4.59 -0.15
N ASN A 274 21.37 -3.60 0.21
CA ASN A 274 22.49 -3.80 1.11
C ASN A 274 22.68 -2.61 2.05
N PHE A 275 23.29 -2.87 3.20
CA PHE A 275 23.69 -1.84 4.15
C PHE A 275 24.96 -2.27 4.89
N ARG A 276 25.66 -1.30 5.49
CA ARG A 276 26.88 -1.54 6.27
C ARG A 276 26.64 -1.21 7.73
N TYR A 277 27.15 -2.04 8.62
CA TYR A 277 27.20 -1.74 10.05
C TYR A 277 28.51 -2.26 10.66
N ALA A 278 28.92 -1.68 11.78
CA ALA A 278 30.19 -2.03 12.41
C ALA A 278 29.99 -2.42 13.89
N LYS A 279 30.65 -3.51 14.30
CA LYS A 279 30.77 -3.93 15.70
C LYS A 279 32.11 -3.41 16.22
N HIS A 280 32.07 -2.39 17.10
CA HIS A 280 33.27 -1.77 17.67
C HIS A 280 33.72 -2.52 18.93
N TYR A 281 35.03 -2.70 19.10
CA TYR A 281 35.63 -3.34 20.27
C TYR A 281 37.03 -2.77 20.55
N MET A 282 37.56 -3.10 21.71
CA MET A 282 38.92 -2.74 22.12
C MET A 282 39.75 -4.01 22.22
N GLU A 283 40.92 -4.01 21.59
CA GLU A 283 41.89 -5.11 21.66
C GLU A 283 43.29 -4.50 21.85
N ASP A 284 44.03 -4.95 22.86
CA ASP A 284 45.36 -4.44 23.20
C ASP A 284 45.45 -2.90 23.37
N LYS A 285 44.39 -2.29 23.92
CA LYS A 285 44.22 -0.82 24.06
C LYS A 285 44.12 -0.06 22.72
N GLU A 286 44.05 -0.77 21.59
CA GLU A 286 43.72 -0.20 20.30
C GLU A 286 42.22 -0.34 20.01
N GLN A 287 41.61 0.74 19.53
CA GLN A 287 40.21 0.70 19.08
C GLN A 287 40.14 0.00 17.73
N LYS A 288 39.38 -1.10 17.68
CA LYS A 288 39.13 -1.89 16.48
C LYS A 288 37.64 -1.98 16.18
N ARG A 289 37.31 -2.39 14.97
CA ARG A 289 35.96 -2.74 14.58
C ARG A 289 35.94 -3.90 13.60
N THR A 290 34.84 -4.62 13.61
CA THR A 290 34.50 -5.56 12.54
C THR A 290 33.39 -4.92 11.72
N LEU A 291 33.68 -4.65 10.45
CA LEU A 291 32.72 -4.09 9.51
C LEU A 291 32.00 -5.22 8.79
N LEU A 292 30.67 -5.12 8.71
CA LEU A 292 29.84 -6.05 7.98
C LEU A 292 29.05 -5.28 6.92
N LYS A 293 29.22 -5.67 5.65
CA LYS A 293 28.30 -5.33 4.58
C LYS A 293 27.29 -6.46 4.43
N VAL A 294 26.04 -6.16 4.72
CA VAL A 294 24.94 -7.10 4.72
C VAL A 294 24.15 -6.96 3.43
N PHE A 295 23.87 -8.09 2.80
CA PHE A 295 22.88 -8.22 1.74
C PHE A 295 21.71 -9.03 2.30
N GLY A 296 20.50 -8.53 2.11
CA GLY A 296 19.35 -9.08 2.79
C GLY A 296 18.04 -8.81 2.08
N ILE A 297 17.04 -9.55 2.50
CA ILE A 297 15.67 -9.35 2.06
C ILE A 297 14.99 -8.47 3.10
N ARG A 298 14.55 -7.30 2.69
CA ARG A 298 13.71 -6.41 3.49
C ARG A 298 12.26 -6.85 3.34
N PHE A 299 11.59 -7.11 4.46
CA PHE A 299 10.16 -7.38 4.53
C PHE A 299 9.45 -6.16 5.10
N ASP A 300 8.46 -5.68 4.37
CA ASP A 300 7.56 -4.61 4.81
C ASP A 300 6.14 -5.19 4.97
N ILE A 301 5.64 -5.23 6.19
CA ILE A 301 4.28 -5.71 6.49
C ILE A 301 3.32 -4.53 6.40
N ILE A 302 2.43 -4.59 5.41
CA ILE A 302 1.48 -3.54 5.09
C ILE A 302 0.10 -4.02 5.52
N VAL A 303 -0.48 -3.38 6.53
CA VAL A 303 -1.83 -3.72 6.97
C VAL A 303 -2.83 -2.85 6.22
N GLN A 304 -3.67 -3.47 5.41
CA GLN A 304 -4.82 -2.81 4.80
C GLN A 304 -6.05 -3.16 5.61
N SER A 305 -6.88 -2.16 5.92
CA SER A 305 -8.06 -2.37 6.77
C SER A 305 -9.21 -1.50 6.30
N LEU A 306 -10.36 -2.13 6.09
CA LEU A 306 -11.61 -1.47 5.77
C LEU A 306 -12.75 -2.25 6.40
N ALA A 307 -13.35 -1.71 7.46
CA ALA A 307 -14.59 -2.23 7.99
C ALA A 307 -15.77 -1.43 7.45
N ARG A 308 -16.86 -2.14 7.16
CA ARG A 308 -18.15 -1.51 6.84
C ARG A 308 -19.22 -2.03 7.77
N LYS A 309 -20.12 -1.16 8.22
CA LYS A 309 -21.26 -1.51 9.07
C LYS A 309 -22.47 -0.67 8.68
N PHE A 310 -23.66 -1.24 8.76
CA PHE A 310 -24.93 -0.55 8.54
C PHE A 310 -25.05 0.67 9.46
N ASP A 311 -25.40 1.79 8.85
CA ASP A 311 -25.68 3.04 9.54
C ASP A 311 -26.89 3.74 8.91
N ILE A 312 -27.79 4.21 9.76
CA ILE A 312 -29.04 4.85 9.34
C ILE A 312 -28.79 6.20 8.67
N ILE A 313 -27.73 6.92 9.06
CA ILE A 313 -27.42 8.26 8.52
C ILE A 313 -27.10 8.18 7.02
N PRO A 314 -26.08 7.43 6.56
CA PRO A 314 -25.77 7.32 5.14
C PRO A 314 -26.90 6.63 4.36
N THR A 315 -27.64 5.72 5.00
CA THR A 315 -28.83 5.11 4.40
C THR A 315 -29.90 6.15 4.05
N LEU A 316 -30.27 7.02 4.99
CA LEU A 316 -31.27 8.08 4.76
C LEU A 316 -30.75 9.14 3.78
N THR A 317 -29.46 9.47 3.82
CA THR A 317 -28.85 10.38 2.84
C THR A 317 -28.86 9.79 1.43
N ALA A 318 -28.57 8.50 1.27
CA ALA A 318 -28.62 7.81 -0.02
C ALA A 318 -30.06 7.76 -0.56
N ILE A 319 -31.06 7.47 0.28
CA ILE A 319 -32.48 7.51 -0.11
C ILE A 319 -32.89 8.93 -0.50
N GLY A 320 -32.53 9.94 0.30
CA GLY A 320 -32.86 11.35 0.03
C GLY A 320 -32.25 11.86 -1.28
N SER A 321 -30.97 11.55 -1.53
CA SER A 321 -30.31 11.88 -2.79
C SER A 321 -30.92 11.14 -3.99
N GLY A 322 -31.26 9.85 -3.81
CA GLY A 322 -31.96 9.04 -4.80
C GLY A 322 -33.36 9.59 -5.12
N VAL A 323 -34.09 10.14 -4.13
CA VAL A 323 -35.37 10.82 -4.40
C VAL A 323 -35.14 12.15 -5.14
N GLY A 324 -34.11 12.90 -4.77
CA GLY A 324 -33.75 14.17 -5.41
C GLY A 324 -33.47 14.05 -6.91
N ILE A 325 -32.86 12.95 -7.35
CA ILE A 325 -32.54 12.74 -8.78
C ILE A 325 -33.79 12.64 -9.66
N PHE A 326 -34.95 12.22 -9.12
CA PHE A 326 -36.21 12.22 -9.89
C PHE A 326 -36.64 13.62 -10.30
N GLY A 327 -36.27 14.67 -9.55
CA GLY A 327 -36.53 16.06 -9.93
C GLY A 327 -35.76 16.49 -11.19
N VAL A 328 -34.59 15.91 -11.46
CA VAL A 328 -33.85 16.18 -12.70
C VAL A 328 -34.57 15.59 -13.90
N ALA A 329 -35.17 14.40 -13.74
CA ALA A 329 -35.94 13.76 -14.80
C ALA A 329 -37.14 14.62 -15.23
N THR A 330 -37.84 15.28 -14.30
CA THR A 330 -38.95 16.17 -14.66
C THR A 330 -38.50 17.39 -15.46
N VAL A 331 -37.34 17.97 -15.12
CA VAL A 331 -36.76 19.10 -15.88
C VAL A 331 -36.40 18.67 -17.30
N VAL A 332 -35.76 17.50 -17.45
CA VAL A 332 -35.41 16.97 -18.78
C VAL A 332 -36.66 16.65 -19.60
N CYS A 333 -37.65 15.99 -19.00
CA CYS A 333 -38.94 15.72 -19.64
C CYS A 333 -39.63 17.01 -20.09
N ASP A 334 -39.63 18.05 -19.25
CA ASP A 334 -40.16 19.36 -19.59
C ASP A 334 -39.42 20.01 -20.76
N LEU A 335 -38.09 19.94 -20.78
CA LEU A 335 -37.26 20.47 -21.85
C LEU A 335 -37.58 19.78 -23.19
N VAL A 336 -37.69 18.46 -23.18
CA VAL A 336 -38.05 17.68 -24.36
C VAL A 336 -39.46 18.02 -24.85
N LEU A 337 -40.41 18.07 -23.92
CA LEU A 337 -41.82 18.27 -24.23
C LEU A 337 -42.10 19.69 -24.77
N LEU A 338 -41.41 20.70 -24.24
CA LEU A 338 -41.59 22.10 -24.62
C LEU A 338 -40.76 22.54 -25.82
N TYR A 339 -39.63 21.89 -26.12
CA TYR A 339 -38.71 22.36 -27.17
C TYR A 339 -38.51 21.40 -28.35
N LEU A 340 -38.61 20.08 -28.12
CA LEU A 340 -38.27 19.07 -29.14
C LEU A 340 -39.48 18.39 -29.80
N LEU A 341 -40.65 18.34 -29.14
CA LEU A 341 -41.82 17.65 -29.70
C LEU A 341 -42.55 18.44 -30.81
N PRO A 342 -43.12 17.77 -31.82
CA PRO A 342 -43.83 18.43 -32.93
C PRO A 342 -45.04 19.27 -32.49
N LYS A 343 -45.72 18.88 -31.40
CA LYS A 343 -46.89 19.59 -30.83
C LYS A 343 -46.51 20.53 -29.68
N ARG A 344 -45.30 21.08 -29.66
CA ARG A 344 -44.79 21.91 -28.54
C ARG A 344 -45.66 23.11 -28.17
N GLU A 345 -46.28 23.79 -29.14
CA GLU A 345 -47.09 24.99 -28.89
C GLU A 345 -48.35 24.67 -28.09
N PHE A 346 -48.96 23.51 -28.34
CA PHE A 346 -50.11 23.02 -27.56
C PHE A 346 -49.73 22.81 -26.09
N TYR A 347 -48.60 22.16 -25.83
CA TYR A 347 -48.14 21.90 -24.47
C TYR A 347 -47.65 23.17 -23.75
N LYS A 348 -47.02 24.10 -24.46
CA LYS A 348 -46.64 25.42 -23.91
C LYS A 348 -47.88 26.20 -23.44
N ASN A 349 -48.95 26.20 -24.22
CA ASN A 349 -50.18 26.91 -23.88
C ASN A 349 -50.94 26.28 -22.71
N MET A 350 -50.83 24.96 -22.50
CA MET A 350 -51.40 24.31 -21.32
C MET A 350 -50.55 24.53 -20.06
N LYS A 351 -49.23 24.67 -20.20
CA LYS A 351 -48.32 24.83 -19.06
C LYS A 351 -48.16 26.28 -18.59
N PHE A 352 -48.08 27.23 -19.51
CA PHE A 352 -47.85 28.64 -19.19
C PHE A 352 -49.13 29.45 -19.42
N LYS A 353 -49.60 30.12 -18.36
CA LYS A 353 -50.57 31.21 -18.49
C LYS A 353 -49.80 32.53 -18.45
N TYR A 354 -49.82 33.25 -19.55
CA TYR A 354 -49.26 34.60 -19.60
C TYR A 354 -50.25 35.57 -18.96
N THR A 355 -49.76 36.38 -18.02
CA THR A 355 -50.52 37.48 -17.43
C THR A 355 -49.91 38.78 -17.91
N ASP A 356 -50.74 39.66 -18.47
CA ASP A 356 -50.30 41.02 -18.78
C ASP A 356 -50.12 41.77 -17.46
N SER A 357 -48.90 42.23 -17.19
CA SER A 357 -48.66 43.19 -16.13
C SER A 357 -49.36 44.48 -16.53
N HIS A 358 -50.55 44.72 -15.98
CA HIS A 358 -51.28 45.97 -16.14
C HIS A 358 -50.39 47.15 -15.73
N VAL A 359 -49.91 47.89 -16.72
CA VAL A 359 -49.61 49.31 -16.53
C VAL A 359 -50.96 49.95 -16.22
N GLN A 360 -51.15 50.42 -15.00
CA GLN A 360 -52.33 51.19 -14.59
C GLN A 360 -52.32 52.53 -15.35
N ASP A 361 -53.25 52.70 -16.29
CA ASP A 361 -53.82 54.02 -16.56
C ASP A 361 -55.03 54.19 -15.62
N PRO A 362 -55.09 55.26 -14.81
CA PRO A 362 -56.18 55.48 -13.88
C PRO A 362 -57.39 56.11 -14.57
N ASP A 363 -58.56 55.85 -13.98
CA ASP A 363 -59.82 56.57 -14.15
C ASP A 363 -60.77 56.11 -15.27
N SER A 364 -61.65 55.17 -14.91
CA SER A 364 -63.09 55.26 -15.24
C SER A 364 -63.91 54.28 -14.38
N GLU A 365 -63.89 54.48 -13.07
CA GLU A 365 -65.07 54.18 -12.25
C GLU A 365 -66.02 55.38 -12.31
N ALA A 366 -67.23 55.20 -12.83
CA ALA A 366 -68.47 55.78 -12.27
C ALA A 366 -69.67 55.55 -13.20
N CYS A 367 -70.69 54.89 -12.63
CA CYS A 367 -72.15 55.12 -12.73
C CYS A 367 -72.90 53.81 -12.95
N SER A 368 -73.95 53.46 -12.21
CA SER A 368 -74.55 53.97 -10.97
C SER A 368 -75.68 52.99 -10.67
N THR A 369 -75.76 52.52 -9.44
CA THR A 369 -76.97 51.94 -8.87
C THR A 369 -77.98 53.05 -8.62
N GLU A 370 -79.17 52.97 -9.19
CA GLU A 370 -80.35 53.72 -8.72
C GLU A 370 -81.49 52.75 -8.37
N THR A 371 -81.95 52.93 -7.14
CA THR A 371 -82.91 52.19 -6.29
C THR A 371 -84.37 52.48 -6.58
N GLU A 372 -85.28 51.50 -6.39
CA GLU A 372 -86.64 51.63 -5.77
C GLU A 372 -87.46 50.29 -5.92
N VAL A 373 -88.39 49.78 -5.08
CA VAL A 373 -89.39 50.38 -4.14
C VAL A 373 -89.92 49.36 -3.08
N CYS A 374 -90.23 49.89 -1.88
CA CYS A 374 -91.17 49.56 -0.76
C CYS A 374 -91.52 48.15 -0.21
N LYS A 375 -91.60 48.16 1.14
CA LYS A 375 -92.45 47.36 2.04
C LYS A 375 -93.95 47.69 1.92
N LYS A 376 -94.80 46.73 2.30
CA LYS A 376 -95.81 46.94 3.36
C LYS A 376 -95.21 46.47 4.68
#